data_AF-A0A6P3AMZ0-F1
#
_entry.id   AF-A0A6P3AMZ0-F1
#
_cell.length_a   1.000
_cell.length_b   1.000
_cell.length_c   1.000
_cell.angle_alpha   90.00
_cell.angle_beta   90.00
_cell.angle_gamma   90.00
#
_symmetry.space_group_name_H-M   'P 1'
#
loop_
_entity.id
_entity.type
_entity.pdbx_description
1 polymer ?
#
loop_
_entity_poly.entity_id
_entity_poly.type
_entity_poly.pdbx_seq_one_letter_code
_entity_poly.pdbx_strand_id
1 'polypeptide(L)' 'MQRIALISEHASPLGVIGGVDAGGQNIYVANVAKQLAERGLDVDVYTRCDNPHLPEVVPIARTA' A
#
# COMPACT_ATOMS: atom_id res chain seq x y z
N MET A 1 -5.99 19.93 0.21
CA MET A 1 -5.94 18.51 -0.18
C MET A 1 -6.38 17.68 1.01
N GLN A 2 -7.22 16.67 0.81
CA GLN A 2 -7.55 15.70 1.86
C GLN A 2 -6.54 14.54 1.77
N ARG A 3 -6.02 14.12 2.93
CA ARG A 3 -5.03 13.03 3.05
C ARG A 3 -5.60 11.88 3.86
N ILE A 4 -5.31 10.66 3.43
CA ILE A 4 -5.72 9.42 4.09
C ILE A 4 -4.47 8.62 4.45
N ALA A 5 -4.40 8.19 5.71
CA ALA A 5 -3.46 7.17 6.15
C ALA A 5 -4.19 5.83 6.24
N LEU A 6 -3.81 4.87 5.39
CA LEU A 6 -4.27 3.49 5.46
C LEU A 6 -3.26 2.67 6.26
N ILE A 7 -3.70 2.00 7.32
CA ILE A 7 -2.84 1.14 8.14
C ILE A 7 -3.15 -0.31 7.81
N SER A 8 -2.15 -1.02 7.30
CA SER A 8 -2.21 -2.44 6.97
C SER A 8 -0.96 -3.13 7.47
N GLU A 9 -0.95 -3.52 8.75
CA GLU A 9 0.28 -3.96 9.42
C GLU A 9 0.84 -5.28 8.82
N HIS A 10 0.01 -6.29 8.56
CA HIS A 10 0.48 -7.55 7.95
C HIS A 10 0.33 -7.60 6.41
N ALA A 11 -0.68 -6.94 5.83
CA ALA A 11 -1.00 -7.07 4.41
C ALA A 11 -0.37 -5.92 3.59
N SER A 12 0.95 -5.97 3.43
CA SER A 12 1.68 -4.98 2.63
C SER A 12 1.17 -4.97 1.18
N PRO A 13 0.83 -3.81 0.59
CA PRO A 13 0.43 -3.71 -0.82
C PRO A 13 1.58 -4.06 -1.78
N LEU A 14 2.82 -4.12 -1.27
CA LEU A 14 4.02 -4.54 -2.02
C LEU A 14 4.30 -6.04 -1.91
N GLY A 15 3.48 -6.79 -1.18
CA GLY A 15 3.63 -8.24 -1.05
C GLY A 15 3.59 -8.95 -2.41
N VAL A 16 4.58 -9.80 -2.68
CA VAL A 16 4.69 -10.55 -3.94
C VAL A 16 3.51 -11.52 -4.07
N ILE A 17 2.65 -11.29 -5.06
CA ILE A 17 1.49 -12.15 -5.34
C ILE A 17 1.94 -13.62 -5.48
N GLY A 18 1.37 -14.51 -4.65
CA GLY A 18 1.67 -15.94 -4.65
C GLY A 18 2.64 -16.44 -3.58
N GLY A 19 3.15 -15.57 -2.71
CA GLY A 19 3.88 -15.95 -1.48
C GLY A 19 2.95 -16.38 -0.33
N VAL A 20 3.52 -17.01 0.70
CA VAL A 20 2.80 -17.55 1.88
C VAL A 20 1.97 -16.49 2.63
N ASP A 21 2.34 -15.20 2.53
CA ASP A 21 1.66 -14.06 3.17
C ASP A 21 1.05 -13.05 2.19
N ALA A 22 0.93 -13.40 0.90
CA ALA A 22 0.41 -12.52 -0.15
C ALA A 22 -0.97 -12.99 -0.63
N GLY A 23 -1.97 -12.79 0.23
CA GLY A 23 -3.35 -13.16 -0.02
C GLY A 23 -4.19 -12.04 -0.62
N GLY A 24 -5.52 -12.23 -0.60
CA GLY A 24 -6.47 -11.24 -1.13
C GLY A 24 -6.45 -9.88 -0.42
N GLN A 25 -5.97 -9.80 0.82
CA GLN A 25 -5.89 -8.55 1.58
C GLN A 25 -4.86 -7.58 0.99
N ASN A 26 -3.68 -8.05 0.57
CA ASN A 26 -2.64 -7.21 -0.03
C ASN A 26 -3.18 -6.55 -1.33
N ILE A 27 -3.86 -7.35 -2.15
CA ILE A 27 -4.51 -6.91 -3.39
C ILE A 27 -5.63 -5.90 -3.09
N TYR A 28 -6.43 -6.16 -2.06
CA TYR A 28 -7.50 -5.26 -1.65
C TYR A 28 -6.96 -3.89 -1.22
N VAL A 29 -5.95 -3.87 -0.34
CA VAL A 29 -5.30 -2.64 0.13
C VAL A 29 -4.73 -1.83 -1.05
N ALA A 30 -4.01 -2.49 -1.95
CA ALA A 30 -3.46 -1.84 -3.14
C ALA A 30 -4.55 -1.22 -4.03
N ASN A 31 -5.65 -1.94 -4.29
CA ASN A 31 -6.75 -1.44 -5.10
C ASN A 31 -7.51 -0.29 -4.45
N VAL A 32 -7.77 -0.36 -3.14
CA VAL A 32 -8.44 0.72 -2.39
C VAL A 32 -7.58 1.97 -2.40
N ALA A 33 -6.28 1.86 -2.11
CA ALA A 33 -5.36 2.99 -2.14
C ALA A 33 -5.31 3.64 -3.53
N LYS A 34 -5.23 2.83 -4.59
CA LYS A 34 -5.24 3.30 -5.97
C LYS A 34 -6.53 4.06 -6.32
N GLN A 35 -7.70 3.50 -6.02
CA GLN A 35 -8.98 4.14 -6.33
C GLN A 35 -9.21 5.44 -5.56
N LEU A 36 -8.70 5.53 -4.33
CA LEU A 36 -8.74 6.78 -3.55
C LEU A 36 -7.82 7.84 -4.18
N ALA A 37 -6.62 7.44 -4.61
CA ALA A 37 -5.69 8.34 -5.30
C ALA A 37 -6.26 8.85 -6.64
N GLU A 38 -6.91 7.97 -7.43
CA GLU A 38 -7.60 8.35 -8.68
C GLU A 38 -8.75 9.35 -8.47
N ARG A 39 -9.28 9.47 -7.24
CA ARG A 39 -10.28 10.47 -6.85
C ARG A 39 -9.66 11.79 -6.37
N GLY A 40 -8.34 11.95 -6.47
CA GLY A 40 -7.61 13.17 -6.10
C GLY A 40 -7.27 13.27 -4.61
N LEU A 41 -7.27 12.15 -3.88
CA LEU A 41 -6.86 12.09 -2.47
C LEU A 41 -5.38 11.73 -2.36
N ASP A 42 -4.67 12.34 -1.41
CA ASP A 42 -3.32 11.90 -1.07
C ASP A 42 -3.42 10.67 -0.15
N VAL A 43 -2.82 9.54 -0.54
CA VAL A 43 -2.95 8.28 0.20
C VAL A 43 -1.58 7.72 0.54
N ASP A 44 -1.34 7.53 1.84
CA ASP A 44 -0.17 6.81 2.36
C ASP A 44 -0.63 5.46 2.94
N VAL A 45 0.03 4.37 2.55
CA VAL A 45 -0.21 3.03 3.12
C VAL A 45 0.94 2.67 4.05
N TYR A 46 0.65 2.60 5.34
CA TYR A 46 1.58 2.17 6.37
C TYR A 46 1.46 0.66 6.57
N THR A 47 2.60 -0.02 6.54
CA THR A 47 2.70 -1.47 6.77
C THR A 47 3.92 -1.76 7.62
N ARG A 48 4.03 -2.97 8.17
CA ARG A 48 5.20 -3.35 8.97
C ARG A 48 6.43 -3.42 8.08
N CYS A 49 7.53 -2.80 8.53
CA CYS A 49 8.85 -3.05 7.98
C CYS A 49 9.37 -4.38 8.54
N ASP A 50 9.27 -5.45 7.77
CA ASP A 50 9.73 -6.80 8.14
C ASP A 50 11.17 -7.11 7.70
N ASN A 51 11.73 -6.27 6.83
CA ASN A 51 13.12 -6.32 6.41
C ASN A 51 13.75 -4.91 6.48
N PRO A 52 14.76 -4.70 7.35
CA PRO A 52 15.38 -3.38 7.55
C PRO A 52 16.19 -2.87 6.34
N HIS A 53 16.39 -3.71 5.32
CA HIS A 53 17.06 -3.31 4.08
C HIS A 53 16.08 -2.76 3.03
N LEU A 54 14.77 -2.81 3.28
CA LEU A 54 13.79 -2.19 2.40
C LEU A 54 13.77 -0.67 2.58
N PRO A 55 13.50 0.10 1.52
CA PRO A 55 13.29 1.54 1.64
C PRO A 55 12.11 1.84 2.56
N GLU A 56 12.24 2.90 3.37
CA GLU A 56 11.19 3.36 4.29
C GLU A 56 9.92 3.82 3.56
N VAL A 57 10.07 4.36 2.35
CA VAL A 57 8.96 4.85 1.50
C VAL A 57 9.13 4.37 0.07
N VAL A 58 8.06 3.84 -0.51
CA VAL A 58 7.99 3.38 -1.90
C VAL A 58 6.83 4.06 -2.62
N PRO A 59 7.07 4.76 -3.75
CA PRO A 59 5.99 5.27 -4.60
C PRO A 59 5.26 4.11 -5.31
N ILE A 60 3.95 3.97 -5.10
CA ILE A 60 3.14 2.90 -5.72
C ILE A 60 2.50 3.36 -7.04
N ALA A 61 2.05 4.60 -7.13
CA ALA A 61 1.51 5.21 -8.34
C ALA A 61 1.74 6.72 -8.32
N ARG A 62 1.84 7.34 -9.50
CA ARG A 62 1.73 8.79 -9.64
C ARG A 62 0.34 9.11 -10.15
N THR A 63 -0.36 9.99 -9.46
CA THR A 63 -1.55 10.66 -10.01
C THR A 63 -1.06 11.59 -11.14
N ALA A 64 -1.71 11.51 -12.30
CA ALA A 64 -1.40 12.36 -13.46
C ALA A 64 -1.83 13.82 -13.22
#